data_AF-A0A7J7F658-F1
#
_entry.id   AF-A0A7J7F658-F1
#
_cell.length_a   1.000
_cell.length_b   1.000
_cell.length_c   1.000
_cell.angle_alpha   90.00
_cell.angle_beta   90.00
_cell.angle_gamma   90.00
#
_symmetry.space_group_name_H-M   'P 1'
#
loop_
_entity.id
_entity.type
_entity.pdbx_description
1 polymer ?
#
loop_
_entity_poly.entity_id
_entity_poly.type
_entity_poly.pdbx_seq_one_letter_code
_entity_poly.pdbx_strand_id
1 'polypeptide(L)'
;TKVEHFAKIGWKNHKHSVNNPYSQFQEEYSLDEVMTSRKVVDFLTILHPTSDGAAAAVLASEAFVWKYGLKSKAVEILAQEMVTDLPSSFEEKSVIKMVGFDMSKEAARKCYEKSGLRPSDIDVIELHDCFSVNELLTYEALGLCPEGQGGKLVDRGDNTYGGKWVINPSGGLISKGHPLGAT
;
A
#
# COMPACT_ATOMS: atom_id res chain seq x y z
N THR A 1 -8.91 -6.01 -15.90
CA THR A 1 -8.98 -6.41 -14.48
C THR A 1 -10.13 -7.37 -14.26
N LYS A 2 -9.93 -8.41 -13.45
CA LYS A 2 -10.95 -9.41 -13.07
C LYS A 2 -11.21 -9.32 -11.58
N VAL A 3 -12.37 -9.82 -11.11
CA VAL A 3 -12.69 -9.89 -9.68
C VAL A 3 -11.61 -10.65 -8.89
N GLU A 4 -11.10 -11.73 -9.47
CA GLU A 4 -10.01 -12.54 -8.93
C GLU A 4 -8.74 -11.72 -8.60
N HIS A 5 -8.46 -10.63 -9.32
CA HIS A 5 -7.30 -9.79 -9.03
C HIS A 5 -7.43 -9.08 -7.68
N PHE A 6 -8.63 -8.65 -7.31
CA PHE A 6 -8.88 -8.04 -6.00
C PHE A 6 -8.80 -9.07 -4.86
N ALA A 7 -9.28 -10.28 -5.10
CA ALA A 7 -9.16 -11.36 -4.11
C ALA A 7 -7.71 -11.84 -3.93
N LYS A 8 -6.91 -11.90 -5.01
CA LYS A 8 -5.47 -12.19 -4.92
C LYS A 8 -4.73 -11.16 -4.07
N ILE A 9 -5.11 -9.88 -4.15
CA ILE A 9 -4.56 -8.85 -3.27
C ILE A 9 -4.94 -9.11 -1.81
N GLY A 10 -6.21 -9.38 -1.52
CA GLY A 10 -6.65 -9.73 -0.16
C GLY A 10 -5.93 -10.95 0.39
N TRP A 11 -5.86 -12.02 -0.42
CA TRP A 11 -5.11 -13.24 -0.13
C TRP A 11 -3.64 -12.95 0.22
N LYS A 12 -2.95 -12.17 -0.63
CA LYS A 12 -1.54 -11.82 -0.43
C LYS A 12 -1.31 -11.07 0.88
N ASN A 13 -2.18 -10.11 1.23
CA ASN A 13 -2.05 -9.35 2.46
C ASN A 13 -2.25 -10.23 3.72
N HIS A 14 -3.26 -11.10 3.74
CA HIS A 14 -3.42 -12.08 4.84
C HIS A 14 -2.27 -13.08 4.92
N LYS A 15 -1.72 -13.51 3.78
CA LYS A 15 -0.51 -14.35 3.77
C LYS A 15 0.71 -13.63 4.35
N HIS A 16 0.86 -12.33 4.13
CA HIS A 16 1.96 -11.57 4.71
C HIS A 16 1.77 -11.35 6.23
N SER A 17 0.53 -11.17 6.66
CA SER A 17 0.20 -10.79 8.04
C SER A 17 0.57 -11.83 9.09
N VAL A 18 0.66 -13.12 8.72
CA VAL A 18 1.09 -14.20 9.61
C VAL A 18 2.50 -13.98 10.19
N ASN A 19 3.32 -13.16 9.53
CA ASN A 19 4.67 -12.82 9.98
C ASN A 19 4.71 -11.54 10.82
N ASN A 20 3.57 -10.88 11.04
CA ASN A 20 3.49 -9.63 11.77
C ASN A 20 2.74 -9.81 13.10
N PRO A 21 3.45 -9.83 14.25
CA PRO A 21 2.82 -9.98 15.56
C PRO A 21 1.94 -8.80 15.97
N TYR A 22 2.02 -7.66 15.27
CA TYR A 22 1.19 -6.48 15.48
C TYR A 22 -0.08 -6.49 14.62
N SER A 23 -0.25 -7.47 13.72
CA SER A 23 -1.43 -7.54 12.86
C SER A 23 -2.65 -8.01 13.65
N GLN A 24 -3.81 -7.38 13.45
CA GLN A 24 -5.06 -7.82 14.06
C GLN A 24 -5.49 -9.21 13.57
N PHE A 25 -5.30 -9.49 12.28
CA PHE A 25 -5.45 -10.82 11.70
C PHE A 25 -4.08 -11.40 11.35
N GLN A 26 -3.78 -12.58 11.90
CA GLN A 26 -2.53 -13.34 11.67
C GLN A 26 -2.83 -14.72 11.07
N GLU A 27 -4.00 -14.87 10.44
CA GLU A 27 -4.44 -16.10 9.79
C GLU A 27 -4.23 -15.98 8.27
N GLU A 28 -3.65 -17.01 7.65
CA GLU A 28 -3.63 -17.13 6.20
C GLU A 28 -4.95 -17.76 5.74
N TYR A 29 -5.59 -17.12 4.75
CA TYR A 29 -6.76 -17.66 4.06
C TYR A 29 -6.36 -18.17 2.69
N SER A 30 -7.05 -19.19 2.19
CA SER A 30 -6.97 -19.58 0.78
C SER A 30 -7.67 -18.54 -0.12
N LEU A 31 -7.31 -18.52 -1.42
CA LEU A 31 -7.94 -17.61 -2.37
C LEU A 31 -9.46 -17.85 -2.48
N ASP A 32 -9.89 -19.11 -2.39
CA ASP A 32 -11.31 -19.47 -2.42
C ASP A 32 -12.06 -18.96 -1.19
N GLU A 33 -11.46 -19.03 0.00
CA GLU A 33 -12.04 -18.44 1.22
C GLU A 33 -12.19 -16.92 1.09
N VAL A 34 -11.19 -16.23 0.54
CA VAL A 34 -11.28 -14.79 0.29
C VAL A 34 -12.42 -14.47 -0.68
N MET A 35 -12.52 -15.20 -1.79
CA MET A 35 -13.55 -15.01 -2.83
C MET A 35 -14.97 -15.32 -2.35
N THR A 36 -15.13 -16.30 -1.46
CA THR A 36 -16.44 -16.79 -0.98
C THR A 36 -16.88 -16.18 0.35
N SER A 37 -16.00 -15.42 1.01
CA SER A 37 -16.31 -14.72 2.25
C SER A 37 -17.46 -13.72 2.09
N ARG A 38 -18.04 -13.29 3.22
CA ARG A 38 -19.25 -12.47 3.24
C ARG A 38 -19.08 -11.21 2.40
N LYS A 39 -19.92 -11.03 1.38
CA LYS A 39 -19.97 -9.82 0.56
C LYS A 39 -20.40 -8.62 1.40
N VAL A 40 -19.75 -7.48 1.18
CA VAL A 40 -20.08 -6.19 1.78
C VAL A 40 -20.77 -5.31 0.74
N VAL A 41 -20.11 -5.08 -0.39
CA VAL A 41 -20.66 -4.34 -1.53
C VAL A 41 -20.08 -4.90 -2.84
N ASP A 42 -20.95 -5.18 -3.82
CA ASP A 42 -20.59 -5.80 -5.11
C ASP A 42 -19.67 -7.03 -4.99
N PHE A 43 -18.38 -6.87 -5.30
CA PHE A 43 -17.37 -7.91 -5.27
C PHE A 43 -16.43 -7.82 -4.04
N LEU A 44 -16.56 -6.78 -3.21
CA LEU A 44 -15.78 -6.61 -2.00
C LEU A 44 -16.34 -7.48 -0.87
N THR A 45 -15.45 -8.17 -0.17
CA THR A 45 -15.79 -9.06 0.95
C THR A 45 -15.27 -8.53 2.29
N ILE A 46 -15.71 -9.13 3.40
CA ILE A 46 -15.59 -8.58 4.77
C ILE A 46 -14.20 -8.60 5.41
N LEU A 47 -13.16 -9.11 4.75
CA LEU A 47 -11.89 -9.39 5.42
C LEU A 47 -11.02 -8.15 5.70
N HIS A 48 -11.63 -7.07 6.22
CA HIS A 48 -11.06 -5.77 6.60
C HIS A 48 -11.65 -5.32 7.95
N PRO A 49 -10.84 -5.14 9.02
CA PRO A 49 -11.34 -4.76 10.33
C PRO A 49 -11.23 -3.25 10.63
N THR A 50 -12.01 -2.78 11.60
CA THR A 50 -11.72 -1.55 12.36
C THR A 50 -10.84 -1.87 13.56
N SER A 51 -9.92 -0.97 13.92
CA SER A 51 -8.90 -1.26 14.94
C SER A 51 -8.57 -0.04 15.79
N ASP A 52 -8.21 -0.29 17.04
CA ASP A 52 -7.61 0.69 17.95
C ASP A 52 -6.11 0.42 18.05
N GLY A 53 -5.29 1.47 18.04
CA GLY A 53 -3.82 1.34 18.09
C GLY A 53 -3.10 2.69 18.08
N ALA A 54 -1.78 2.64 18.24
CA ALA A 54 -0.90 3.82 18.20
C ALA A 54 0.43 3.48 17.51
N ALA A 55 1.02 4.47 16.84
CA ALA A 55 2.35 4.40 16.24
C ALA A 55 3.13 5.69 16.54
N ALA A 56 4.45 5.62 16.61
CA ALA A 56 5.31 6.77 16.84
C ALA A 56 6.64 6.62 16.09
N ALA A 57 7.15 7.75 15.60
CA ALA A 57 8.48 7.86 15.01
C ALA A 57 9.22 9.05 15.63
N VAL A 58 10.53 8.89 15.86
CA VAL A 58 11.40 9.96 16.35
C VAL A 58 12.23 10.48 15.18
N LEU A 59 12.03 11.76 14.83
CA LEU A 59 12.81 12.44 13.80
C LEU A 59 14.05 13.09 14.43
N ALA A 60 15.19 12.94 13.79
CA ALA A 60 16.46 13.49 14.24
C ALA A 60 17.24 14.07 13.06
N SER A 61 17.93 15.18 13.31
CA SER A 61 18.88 15.73 12.34
C SER A 61 20.14 14.87 12.27
N GLU A 62 20.88 14.98 11.17
CA GLU A 62 22.18 14.33 11.01
C GLU A 62 23.13 14.64 12.18
N ALA A 63 23.21 15.91 12.61
CA ALA A 63 24.05 16.31 13.74
C ALA A 63 23.67 15.60 15.05
N PHE A 64 22.38 15.38 15.29
CA PHE A 64 21.89 14.62 16.45
C PHE A 64 22.29 13.14 16.34
N VAL A 65 22.10 12.55 15.15
CA VAL A 65 22.49 11.15 14.87
C VAL A 65 23.98 10.93 15.11
N TRP A 66 24.85 11.83 14.63
CA TRP A 66 26.29 11.75 14.85
C TRP A 66 26.66 11.94 16.32
N LYS A 67 26.10 12.97 16.99
CA LYS A 67 26.39 13.27 18.40
C LYS A 67 26.12 12.08 19.32
N TYR A 68 25.06 11.32 19.05
CA TYR A 68 24.63 10.19 19.88
C TYR A 68 24.97 8.81 19.29
N GLY A 69 25.75 8.74 18.19
CA GLY A 69 26.20 7.48 17.62
C GLY A 69 25.07 6.59 17.06
N LEU A 70 24.00 7.17 16.52
CA LEU A 70 22.77 6.47 16.13
C LEU A 70 22.76 6.00 14.66
N LYS A 71 23.88 6.10 13.95
CA LYS A 71 23.96 5.87 12.49
C LYS A 71 23.43 4.49 12.06
N SER A 72 23.65 3.43 12.84
CA SER A 72 23.20 2.07 12.51
C SER A 72 21.68 1.87 12.55
N LYS A 73 20.93 2.82 13.13
CA LYS A 73 19.46 2.79 13.24
C LYS A 73 18.79 3.94 12.47
N ALA A 74 19.58 4.80 11.83
CA ALA A 74 19.06 5.95 11.11
C ALA A 74 18.55 5.51 9.74
N VAL A 75 17.28 5.81 9.45
CA VAL A 75 16.67 5.68 8.13
C VAL A 75 16.41 7.09 7.62
N GLU A 76 17.03 7.45 6.50
CA GLU A 76 16.91 8.79 5.92
C GLU A 76 15.63 8.93 5.09
N ILE A 77 14.93 10.05 5.23
CA ILE A 77 13.78 10.40 4.39
C ILE A 77 14.31 11.15 3.15
N LEU A 78 14.48 10.43 2.04
CA LEU A 78 15.01 11.00 0.79
C LEU A 78 14.03 11.97 0.11
N ALA A 79 12.73 11.69 0.21
CA ALA A 79 11.68 12.56 -0.30
C ALA A 79 10.37 12.34 0.47
N GLN A 80 9.59 13.40 0.62
CA GLN A 80 8.25 13.37 1.19
C GLN A 80 7.40 14.44 0.51
N GLU A 81 6.18 14.07 0.12
CA GLU A 81 5.26 14.93 -0.60
C GLU A 81 3.84 14.77 -0.09
N MET A 82 3.13 15.89 -0.05
CA MET A 82 1.70 15.93 0.23
C MET A 82 1.01 16.62 -0.94
N VAL A 83 0.00 15.96 -1.50
CA VAL A 83 -0.82 16.45 -2.61
C VAL A 83 -2.27 16.32 -2.20
N THR A 84 -3.02 17.41 -2.33
CA THR A 84 -4.47 17.47 -2.07
C THR A 84 -5.24 17.31 -3.37
N ASP A 85 -6.57 17.29 -3.27
CA ASP A 85 -7.46 17.18 -4.42
C ASP A 85 -7.07 18.09 -5.58
N LEU A 86 -7.13 17.52 -6.78
CA LEU A 86 -6.94 18.22 -8.04
C LEU A 86 -8.31 18.46 -8.69
N PRO A 87 -8.44 19.36 -9.67
CA PRO A 87 -9.70 19.54 -10.41
C PRO A 87 -10.27 18.22 -10.96
N SER A 88 -9.39 17.29 -11.34
CA SER A 88 -9.75 15.97 -11.85
C SER A 88 -10.51 15.10 -10.85
N SER A 89 -10.42 15.36 -9.54
CA SER A 89 -11.23 14.72 -8.50
C SER A 89 -12.74 14.99 -8.69
N PHE A 90 -13.10 16.16 -9.24
CA PHE A 90 -14.48 16.63 -9.29
C PHE A 90 -15.03 16.78 -10.72
N GLU A 91 -14.18 17.18 -11.67
CA GLU A 91 -14.62 17.58 -13.02
C GLU A 91 -14.77 16.41 -13.98
N GLU A 92 -13.97 15.35 -13.83
CA GLU A 92 -13.89 14.24 -14.80
C GLU A 92 -14.91 13.12 -14.58
N LYS A 93 -15.74 13.20 -13.53
CA LYS A 93 -16.76 12.19 -13.18
C LYS A 93 -16.20 10.76 -13.05
N SER A 94 -14.95 10.63 -12.60
CA SER A 94 -14.27 9.36 -12.39
C SER A 94 -14.15 9.05 -10.91
N VAL A 95 -14.73 7.93 -10.46
CA VAL A 95 -14.60 7.47 -9.06
C VAL A 95 -13.15 7.14 -8.72
N ILE A 96 -12.36 6.66 -9.69
CA ILE A 96 -10.91 6.39 -9.51
C ILE A 96 -10.16 7.67 -9.16
N LYS A 97 -10.50 8.78 -9.81
CA LYS A 97 -9.86 10.08 -9.54
C LYS A 97 -10.37 10.70 -8.26
N MET A 98 -11.68 10.55 -7.98
CA MET A 98 -12.29 10.99 -6.72
C MET A 98 -11.65 10.33 -5.49
N VAL A 99 -11.24 9.05 -5.58
CA VAL A 99 -10.51 8.38 -4.48
C VAL A 99 -9.00 8.68 -4.46
N GLY A 100 -8.52 9.61 -5.29
CA GLY A 100 -7.16 10.15 -5.17
C GLY A 100 -6.08 9.53 -6.05
N PHE A 101 -6.44 8.87 -7.14
CA PHE A 101 -5.46 8.32 -8.09
C PHE A 101 -4.46 9.37 -8.59
N ASP A 102 -4.96 10.52 -9.08
CA ASP A 102 -4.09 11.58 -9.62
C ASP A 102 -3.26 12.25 -8.52
N MET A 103 -3.78 12.35 -7.29
CA MET A 103 -3.02 12.85 -6.14
C MET A 103 -1.84 11.93 -5.82
N SER A 104 -2.10 10.63 -5.74
CA SER A 104 -1.07 9.61 -5.48
C SER A 104 -0.01 9.58 -6.57
N LYS A 105 -0.44 9.69 -7.83
CA LYS A 105 0.44 9.75 -9.00
C LYS A 105 1.35 10.97 -8.97
N GLU A 106 0.79 12.15 -8.65
CA GLU A 106 1.57 13.39 -8.58
C GLU A 106 2.53 13.41 -7.38
N ALA A 107 2.10 12.91 -6.22
CA ALA A 107 2.96 12.79 -5.05
C ALA A 107 4.15 11.83 -5.32
N ALA A 108 3.88 10.67 -5.92
CA ALA A 108 4.93 9.71 -6.30
C ALA A 108 5.90 10.33 -7.31
N ARG A 109 5.38 11.01 -8.36
CA ARG A 109 6.20 11.70 -9.36
C ARG A 109 7.17 12.70 -8.73
N LYS A 110 6.68 13.56 -7.83
CA LYS A 110 7.50 14.54 -7.10
C LYS A 110 8.54 13.86 -6.19
N CYS A 111 8.18 12.77 -5.50
CA CYS A 111 9.13 12.00 -4.70
C CYS A 111 10.24 11.38 -5.55
N TYR A 112 9.91 10.79 -6.71
CA TYR A 112 10.90 10.27 -7.66
C TYR A 112 11.82 11.37 -8.19
N GLU A 113 11.26 12.54 -8.53
CA GLU A 113 12.03 13.70 -8.97
C GLU A 113 13.02 14.20 -7.90
N LYS A 114 12.57 14.34 -6.65
CA LYS A 114 13.42 14.81 -5.53
C LYS A 114 14.48 13.82 -5.11
N SER A 115 14.15 12.53 -5.09
CA SER A 115 15.08 11.46 -4.67
C SER A 115 16.02 11.02 -5.80
N GLY A 116 15.70 11.31 -7.06
CA GLY A 116 16.40 10.77 -8.22
C GLY A 116 16.17 9.27 -8.45
N LEU A 117 15.23 8.66 -7.73
CA LEU A 117 14.88 7.25 -7.84
C LEU A 117 13.74 7.03 -8.83
N ARG A 118 13.62 5.79 -9.32
CA ARG A 118 12.51 5.33 -10.17
C ARG A 118 11.72 4.25 -9.46
N PRO A 119 10.48 3.94 -9.89
CA PRO A 119 9.70 2.82 -9.34
C PRO A 119 10.45 1.48 -9.31
N SER A 120 11.35 1.24 -10.28
CA SER A 120 12.17 0.03 -10.37
C SER A 120 13.30 -0.05 -9.35
N ASP A 121 13.65 1.06 -8.71
CA ASP A 121 14.73 1.15 -7.73
C ASP A 121 14.19 0.95 -6.29
N ILE A 122 12.89 0.69 -6.14
CA ILE A 122 12.22 0.46 -4.84
C ILE A 122 12.11 -1.04 -4.58
N ASP A 123 12.57 -1.50 -3.42
CA ASP A 123 12.54 -2.93 -3.06
C ASP A 123 11.27 -3.34 -2.29
N VAL A 124 10.81 -2.47 -1.39
CA VAL A 124 9.71 -2.72 -0.45
C VAL A 124 8.75 -1.54 -0.42
N ILE A 125 7.44 -1.83 -0.36
CA ILE A 125 6.39 -0.81 -0.39
C ILE A 125 5.40 -1.10 0.74
N GLU A 126 5.11 -0.10 1.57
CA GLU A 126 3.88 -0.04 2.36
C GLU A 126 2.97 1.02 1.73
N LEU A 127 1.74 0.65 1.40
CA LEU A 127 0.77 1.52 0.74
C LEU A 127 -0.60 1.43 1.41
N HIS A 128 -1.49 2.34 1.05
CA HIS A 128 -2.81 2.47 1.68
C HIS A 128 -3.85 1.51 1.08
N ASP A 129 -3.86 0.25 1.50
CA ASP A 129 -4.77 -0.81 1.07
C ASP A 129 -6.06 -0.89 1.91
N CYS A 130 -6.73 0.24 2.15
CA CYS A 130 -8.01 0.26 2.88
C CYS A 130 -9.05 -0.71 2.26
N PHE A 131 -8.97 -0.91 0.95
CA PHE A 131 -9.61 -1.99 0.21
C PHE A 131 -8.62 -2.52 -0.85
N SER A 132 -8.78 -3.77 -1.26
CA SER A 132 -7.97 -4.38 -2.33
C SER A 132 -8.04 -3.63 -3.66
N VAL A 133 -9.15 -2.92 -3.90
CA VAL A 133 -9.32 -2.01 -5.06
C VAL A 133 -8.32 -0.86 -5.00
N ASN A 134 -8.13 -0.24 -3.83
CA ASN A 134 -7.24 0.91 -3.70
C ASN A 134 -5.78 0.47 -3.95
N GLU A 135 -5.36 -0.66 -3.38
CA GLU A 135 -4.04 -1.22 -3.64
C GLU A 135 -3.80 -1.47 -5.14
N LEU A 136 -4.76 -2.04 -5.87
CA LEU A 136 -4.62 -2.28 -7.30
C LEU A 136 -4.42 -0.96 -8.08
N LEU A 137 -5.22 0.06 -7.77
CA LEU A 137 -5.13 1.38 -8.40
C LEU A 137 -3.79 2.06 -8.07
N THR A 138 -3.33 1.92 -6.82
CA THR A 138 -2.08 2.52 -6.35
C THR A 138 -0.87 1.93 -7.08
N TYR A 139 -0.89 0.67 -7.53
CA TYR A 139 0.21 0.13 -8.35
C TYR A 139 0.46 0.96 -9.62
N GLU A 140 -0.62 1.38 -10.28
CA GLU A 140 -0.57 2.16 -11.51
C GLU A 140 -0.23 3.62 -11.20
N ALA A 141 -0.79 4.18 -10.13
CA ALA A 141 -0.49 5.54 -9.67
C ALA A 141 0.99 5.72 -9.29
N LEU A 142 1.58 4.74 -8.59
CA LEU A 142 3.01 4.72 -8.24
C LEU A 142 3.91 4.41 -9.45
N GLY A 143 3.35 4.11 -10.62
CA GLY A 143 4.13 3.79 -11.81
C GLY A 143 4.83 2.42 -11.77
N LEU A 144 4.36 1.49 -10.93
CA LEU A 144 4.87 0.11 -10.90
C LEU A 144 4.51 -0.65 -12.18
N CYS A 145 3.38 -0.28 -12.79
CA CYS A 145 2.96 -0.78 -14.10
C CYS A 145 2.16 0.29 -14.85
N PRO A 146 2.01 0.16 -16.19
CA PRO A 146 1.16 1.06 -16.96
C PRO A 146 -0.31 0.97 -16.52
N GLU A 147 -1.08 2.05 -16.76
CA GLU A 147 -2.51 2.09 -16.47
C GLU A 147 -3.27 0.93 -17.14
N GLY A 148 -4.17 0.30 -16.39
CA GLY A 148 -4.90 -0.91 -16.75
C GLY A 148 -4.10 -2.22 -16.69
N GLN A 149 -2.83 -2.21 -16.29
CA GLN A 149 -1.97 -3.41 -16.18
C GLN A 149 -1.80 -3.94 -14.76
N GLY A 150 -2.42 -3.33 -13.73
CA GLY A 150 -2.30 -3.77 -12.34
C GLY A 150 -2.66 -5.25 -12.13
N GLY A 151 -3.69 -5.74 -12.81
CA GLY A 151 -4.07 -7.15 -12.75
C GLY A 151 -2.99 -8.12 -13.25
N LYS A 152 -2.19 -7.71 -14.26
CA LYS A 152 -1.09 -8.54 -14.75
C LYS A 152 0.10 -8.54 -13.78
N LEU A 153 0.32 -7.44 -13.06
CA LEU A 153 1.31 -7.38 -11.99
C LEU A 153 0.95 -8.39 -10.89
N VAL A 154 -0.32 -8.42 -10.48
CA VAL A 154 -0.85 -9.38 -9.52
C VAL A 154 -0.70 -10.82 -10.02
N ASP A 155 -1.08 -11.11 -11.26
CA ASP A 155 -0.99 -12.47 -11.83
C ASP A 155 0.44 -13.00 -11.93
N ARG A 156 1.43 -12.11 -12.10
CA ARG A 156 2.86 -12.48 -12.09
C ARG A 156 3.43 -12.70 -10.68
N GLY A 157 2.69 -12.32 -9.63
CA GLY A 157 3.22 -12.32 -8.27
C GLY A 157 4.28 -11.25 -8.03
N ASP A 158 4.28 -10.17 -8.82
CA ASP A 158 5.27 -9.09 -8.70
C ASP A 158 5.09 -8.24 -7.42
N ASN A 159 4.07 -8.53 -6.60
CA ASN A 159 3.70 -7.81 -5.38
C ASN A 159 3.93 -8.61 -4.08
N THR A 160 4.68 -9.71 -4.12
CA THR A 160 4.97 -10.56 -2.95
C THR A 160 6.44 -11.01 -2.93
N TYR A 161 6.83 -11.76 -1.90
CA TYR A 161 8.18 -12.32 -1.77
C TYR A 161 8.54 -13.18 -3.00
N GLY A 162 9.73 -12.94 -3.55
CA GLY A 162 10.20 -13.56 -4.80
C GLY A 162 9.72 -12.85 -6.08
N GLY A 163 8.82 -11.88 -5.96
CA GLY A 163 8.41 -10.98 -7.04
C GLY A 163 9.33 -9.77 -7.19
N LYS A 164 8.93 -8.84 -8.04
CA LYS A 164 9.67 -7.59 -8.28
C LYS A 164 9.63 -6.62 -7.08
N TRP A 165 8.51 -6.52 -6.39
CA TRP A 165 8.32 -5.69 -5.20
C TRP A 165 7.69 -6.51 -4.08
N VAL A 166 8.17 -6.31 -2.84
CA VAL A 166 7.45 -6.81 -1.66
C VAL A 166 6.48 -5.72 -1.19
N ILE A 167 5.20 -5.89 -1.50
CA ILE A 167 4.16 -4.90 -1.17
C ILE A 167 3.37 -5.34 0.06
N ASN A 168 3.30 -4.45 1.04
CA ASN A 168 2.69 -4.63 2.35
C ASN A 168 3.21 -5.89 3.06
N PRO A 169 4.54 -6.04 3.28
CA PRO A 169 5.10 -7.16 4.04
C PRO A 169 4.49 -7.30 5.44
N SER A 170 3.96 -6.22 5.99
CA SER A 170 3.30 -6.21 7.30
C SER A 170 1.87 -6.79 7.29
N GLY A 171 1.33 -7.13 6.12
CA GLY A 171 -0.06 -7.54 5.90
C GLY A 171 -1.02 -6.39 5.56
N GLY A 172 -0.52 -5.15 5.50
CA GLY A 172 -1.31 -3.99 5.07
C GLY A 172 -2.51 -3.68 5.98
N LEU A 173 -3.29 -2.66 5.64
CA LEU A 173 -4.50 -2.27 6.35
C LEU A 173 -5.56 -3.39 6.30
N ILE A 174 -5.56 -4.22 5.25
CA ILE A 174 -6.48 -5.35 5.11
C ILE A 174 -6.38 -6.30 6.31
N SER A 175 -5.17 -6.62 6.76
CA SER A 175 -4.96 -7.60 7.84
C SER A 175 -4.54 -6.96 9.16
N LYS A 176 -3.65 -5.95 9.13
CA LYS A 176 -3.25 -5.22 10.35
C LYS A 176 -4.40 -4.49 10.98
N GLY A 177 -5.32 -4.02 10.13
CA GLY A 177 -6.36 -3.10 10.49
C GLY A 177 -5.93 -1.63 10.40
N HIS A 178 -6.87 -0.72 10.69
CA HIS A 178 -6.75 0.68 10.31
C HIS A 178 -7.19 1.66 11.43
N PRO A 179 -6.39 1.84 12.50
CA PRO A 179 -6.56 2.97 13.40
C PRO A 179 -6.14 4.24 12.65
N LEU A 180 -7.10 5.11 12.35
CA LEU A 180 -6.95 6.21 11.39
C LEU A 180 -5.73 7.11 11.61
N GLY A 181 -5.40 7.42 12.88
CA GLY A 181 -4.26 8.29 13.22
C GLY A 181 -2.92 7.56 13.37
N ALA A 182 -2.90 6.22 13.29
CA ALA A 182 -1.73 5.39 13.56
C ALA A 182 -1.26 4.60 12.33
N THR A 183 -1.93 4.75 11.19
CA THR A 183 -1.55 4.16 9.89
C THR A 183 -0.57 5.07 9.18
#